data_AF-A0A850BBC5-F1
#
_entry.id   AF-A0A850BBC5-F1
#
_cell.length_a   1.000
_cell.length_b   1.000
_cell.length_c   1.000
_cell.angle_alpha   90.00
_cell.angle_beta   90.00
_cell.angle_gamma   90.00
#
_symmetry.space_group_name_H-M   'P 1'
#
loop_
_entity.id
_entity.type
_entity.pdbx_description
1 polymer ?
#
loop_
_entity_poly.entity_id
_entity_poly.type
_entity_poly.pdbx_seq_one_letter_code
_entity_poly.pdbx_strand_id
1 'polypeptide(L)'
;MRVNGRTLRPSTLAERRLLLSLGVESLRVPRRLNPYTVARRIRRLARGDTPEHIFLRELVDAGKKRVPEDIPRPSPDLDLPEPIELPPMVTTHDQAA
;
A
#
# COMPACT_ATOMS: atom_id res chain seq x y z
N MET A 1 -1.55 0.86 19.79
CA MET A 1 -2.02 1.69 18.65
C MET A 1 -2.08 3.15 19.07
N ARG A 2 -1.51 4.04 18.26
CA ARG A 2 -1.49 5.50 18.47
C ARG A 2 -2.68 6.14 17.78
N VAL A 3 -3.33 7.09 18.45
CA VAL A 3 -4.47 7.84 17.92
C VAL A 3 -4.01 9.24 17.56
N ASN A 4 -4.03 9.58 16.27
CA ASN A 4 -3.73 10.92 15.77
C ASN A 4 -5.02 11.52 15.21
N GLY A 5 -5.76 12.23 16.06
CA GLY A 5 -7.10 12.71 15.74
C GLY A 5 -8.04 11.55 15.43
N ARG A 6 -8.36 11.36 14.14
CA ARG A 6 -9.21 10.24 13.66
C ARG A 6 -8.44 9.15 12.92
N THR A 7 -7.13 9.28 12.79
CA THR A 7 -6.28 8.30 12.14
C THR A 7 -5.59 7.45 13.18
N LEU A 8 -5.69 6.13 13.03
CA LEU A 8 -5.08 5.14 13.91
C LEU A 8 -3.80 4.63 13.23
N ARG A 9 -2.69 4.70 13.96
CA ARG A 9 -1.38 4.22 13.52
C ARG A 9 -0.93 3.06 14.41
N PRO A 10 -0.33 2.00 13.85
CA PRO A 10 0.20 0.90 14.65
C PRO A 10 1.29 1.43 15.57
N SER A 11 1.31 0.95 16.82
CA SER A 11 2.37 1.22 17.79
C SER A 11 3.19 -0.02 18.15
N THR A 12 2.71 -1.20 17.77
CA THR A 12 3.37 -2.48 18.00
C THR A 12 3.45 -3.27 16.69
N LEU A 13 4.35 -4.24 16.65
CA LEU A 13 4.55 -5.09 15.48
C LEU A 13 3.32 -5.95 15.18
N ALA A 14 2.63 -6.46 16.21
CA ALA A 14 1.39 -7.20 16.07
C ALA A 14 0.28 -6.37 15.41
N GLU A 15 0.09 -5.12 15.86
CA GLU A 15 -0.85 -4.18 15.24
C GLU A 15 -0.49 -3.88 13.79
N ARG A 16 0.81 -3.71 13.49
CA ARG A 16 1.28 -3.46 12.12
C ARG A 16 0.97 -4.65 11.21
N ARG A 17 1.27 -5.88 11.65
CA ARG A 17 0.96 -7.11 10.87
C ARG A 17 -0.53 -7.26 10.61
N LEU A 18 -1.36 -6.93 11.60
CA LEU A 18 -2.81 -6.96 11.48
C LEU A 18 -3.37 -5.92 10.51
N LEU A 19 -2.80 -4.71 10.47
CA LEU A 19 -3.21 -3.70 9.48
C LEU A 19 -2.73 -4.08 8.07
N LEU A 20 -1.51 -4.60 7.95
CA LEU A 20 -0.95 -5.07 6.67
C LEU A 20 -1.72 -6.27 6.11
N SER A 21 -2.22 -7.18 6.93
CA SER A 21 -3.07 -8.28 6.46
C SER A 21 -4.40 -7.80 5.89
N LEU A 22 -4.82 -6.58 6.23
CA LEU A 22 -5.97 -5.89 5.65
C LEU A 22 -5.59 -4.98 4.46
N GLY A 23 -4.30 -4.92 4.11
CA GLY A 23 -3.77 -4.12 3.02
C GLY A 23 -3.70 -2.62 3.32
N VAL A 24 -3.63 -2.22 4.60
CA VAL A 24 -3.56 -0.80 4.99
C VAL A 24 -2.41 -0.54 5.95
N GLU A 25 -1.78 0.63 5.86
CA GLU A 25 -0.72 1.04 6.80
C GLU A 25 -1.27 1.83 7.99
N SER A 26 -2.36 2.55 7.77
CA SER A 26 -3.05 3.34 8.78
C SER A 26 -4.56 3.29 8.55
N LEU A 27 -5.32 3.42 9.63
CA LEU A 27 -6.77 3.23 9.60
C LEU A 27 -7.48 4.51 9.99
N ARG A 28 -8.34 5.03 9.10
CA ARG A 28 -9.13 6.23 9.39
C ARG A 28 -10.48 5.85 9.97
N VAL A 29 -10.81 6.36 11.15
CA VAL A 29 -12.05 6.03 11.85
C VAL A 29 -13.21 6.89 11.32
N PRO A 30 -14.32 6.28 10.85
CA PRO A 30 -15.51 7.00 10.42
C PRO A 30 -16.09 7.91 11.51
N ARG A 31 -16.58 9.11 11.16
CA ARG A 31 -17.05 10.13 12.13
C ARG A 31 -18.08 9.63 13.14
N ARG A 32 -18.89 8.63 12.75
CA ARG A 32 -19.93 8.00 13.59
C ARG A 32 -19.38 7.16 14.74
N LEU A 33 -18.09 6.79 14.71
CA LEU A 33 -17.48 5.91 15.71
C LEU A 33 -16.45 6.67 16.55
N ASN A 34 -16.31 6.25 17.81
CA ASN A 34 -15.29 6.78 18.71
C ASN A 34 -13.91 6.17 18.38
N PRO A 35 -12.89 6.98 18.03
CA PRO A 35 -11.57 6.48 17.66
C PRO A 35 -10.85 5.73 18.78
N TYR A 36 -11.07 6.10 20.05
CA TYR A 36 -10.44 5.43 21.18
C TYR A 36 -11.03 4.04 21.42
N THR A 37 -12.34 3.88 21.24
CA THR A 37 -13.02 2.58 21.35
C THR A 37 -12.53 1.65 20.25
N VAL A 38 -12.49 2.12 19.01
CA VAL A 38 -11.93 1.36 17.88
C VAL A 38 -10.48 1.01 18.15
N ALA A 39 -9.69 1.93 18.71
CA ALA A 39 -8.30 1.66 19.02
C ALA A 39 -8.11 0.57 20.08
N ARG A 40 -8.94 0.57 21.12
CA ARG A 40 -8.91 -0.45 22.17
C ARG A 40 -9.33 -1.82 21.63
N ARG A 41 -10.31 -1.85 20.73
CA ARG A 41 -10.79 -3.06 20.06
C ARG A 41 -9.68 -3.71 19.22
N ILE A 42 -9.00 -2.90 18.41
CA ILE A 42 -7.87 -3.38 17.59
C ILE A 42 -6.70 -3.86 18.45
N ARG A 43 -6.41 -3.21 19.58
CA ARG A 43 -5.39 -3.69 20.52
C ARG A 43 -5.69 -5.07 21.09
N ARG A 44 -6.96 -5.36 21.40
CA ARG A 44 -7.40 -6.69 21.88
C ARG A 44 -7.27 -7.74 20.79
N LEU A 45 -7.72 -7.43 19.59
CA LEU A 45 -7.59 -8.32 18.44
C LEU A 45 -6.11 -8.62 18.10
N ALA A 46 -5.23 -7.62 18.16
CA ALA A 46 -3.80 -7.81 17.93
C ALA A 46 -3.13 -8.70 18.98
N ARG A 47 -3.74 -8.87 20.16
CA ARG A 47 -3.30 -9.78 21.23
C ARG A 47 -3.89 -11.19 21.10
N GLY A 48 -4.86 -11.38 20.21
CA GLY A 48 -5.60 -12.64 20.07
C GLY A 48 -6.74 -12.80 21.08
N ASP A 49 -7.10 -11.74 21.82
CA ASP A 49 -8.10 -11.83 22.91
C ASP A 49 -9.53 -12.06 22.40
N THR A 50 -9.83 -11.71 21.15
CA THR A 50 -11.19 -11.75 20.58
C THR A 50 -11.18 -11.95 19.07
N PRO A 51 -12.04 -12.80 18.47
CA PRO A 51 -12.12 -13.00 17.02
C PRO A 51 -13.02 -11.94 16.35
N GLU A 52 -12.53 -10.70 16.23
CA GLU A 52 -13.30 -9.57 15.65
C GLU A 52 -12.77 -9.11 14.29
N HIS A 53 -12.44 -10.07 13.42
CA HIS A 53 -11.89 -9.79 12.09
C HIS A 53 -12.91 -9.13 11.14
N ILE A 54 -14.20 -9.43 11.29
CA ILE A 54 -15.28 -8.91 10.42
C ILE A 54 -15.41 -7.38 10.58
N PHE A 55 -15.49 -6.90 11.82
CA PHE A 55 -15.61 -5.48 12.12
C PHE A 55 -14.46 -4.65 11.54
N LEU A 56 -13.25 -5.21 11.57
CA LEU A 56 -12.08 -4.53 11.02
C LEU A 56 -12.11 -4.41 9.50
N ARG A 57 -12.56 -5.47 8.81
CA ARG A 57 -12.72 -5.44 7.35
C ARG A 57 -13.74 -4.39 6.94
N GLU A 58 -14.90 -4.35 7.61
CA GLU A 58 -15.92 -3.32 7.36
C GLU A 58 -15.38 -1.90 7.58
N LEU A 59 -14.57 -1.70 8.62
CA LEU A 59 -13.97 -0.39 8.90
C LEU A 59 -12.95 0.02 7.83
N VAL A 60 -12.15 -0.93 7.34
CA VAL A 60 -11.19 -0.71 6.25
C VAL A 60 -11.92 -0.40 4.96
N ASP A 61 -12.98 -1.13 4.62
CA ASP A 61 -13.76 -0.91 3.40
C ASP A 61 -14.48 0.44 3.44
N ALA A 62 -15.00 0.85 4.61
CA ALA A 62 -15.55 2.19 4.82
C ALA A 62 -14.48 3.30 4.68
N GLY A 63 -13.22 2.98 4.95
CA GLY A 63 -12.06 3.88 4.80
C GLY A 63 -11.56 3.99 3.36
N LYS A 64 -11.50 2.88 2.62
CA LYS A 64 -11.04 2.82 1.22
C LYS A 64 -11.87 3.69 0.28
N LYS A 65 -13.20 3.74 0.48
CA LYS A 65 -14.12 4.63 -0.25
C LYS A 65 -13.75 6.14 -0.18
N ARG A 66 -12.83 6.54 0.70
CA ARG A 66 -12.45 7.94 0.93
C ARG A 66 -11.02 8.28 0.54
N VAL A 67 -10.24 7.33 0.06
CA VAL A 67 -8.96 7.66 -0.57
C VAL A 67 -9.32 8.15 -1.96
N PRO A 68 -9.13 9.44 -2.29
CA PRO A 68 -9.21 9.88 -3.67
C PRO A 68 -8.06 9.17 -4.39
N GLU A 69 -8.38 8.26 -5.32
CA GLU A 69 -7.38 7.64 -6.20
C GLU A 69 -6.83 8.63 -7.25
N ASP A 70 -7.24 9.89 -7.21
CA ASP A 70 -6.82 10.96 -8.13
C ASP A 70 -5.46 11.57 -7.77
N ILE A 71 -4.46 10.75 -7.42
CA ILE A 71 -3.08 11.19 -7.65
C ILE A 71 -2.77 10.71 -9.06
N PRO A 72 -2.74 11.60 -10.08
CA PRO A 72 -2.33 11.21 -11.41
C PRO A 72 -0.93 10.60 -11.27
N ARG A 73 -0.84 9.29 -11.56
CA ARG A 73 0.46 8.65 -11.70
C ARG A 73 1.11 9.37 -12.88
N PRO A 74 2.28 10.01 -12.72
CA PRO A 74 2.99 10.50 -13.88
C PRO A 74 3.19 9.29 -14.80
N SER A 75 2.73 9.42 -16.05
CA SER A 75 3.08 8.46 -17.09
C SER A 75 4.60 8.31 -17.05
N PRO A 76 5.16 7.10 -17.06
CA PRO A 76 6.60 6.97 -17.22
C PRO A 76 6.93 7.59 -18.58
N ASP A 77 7.53 8.78 -18.57
CA ASP A 77 7.99 9.46 -19.76
C ASP A 77 8.91 8.49 -20.50
N LEU A 78 8.43 8.07 -21.67
CA LEU A 78 9.09 7.23 -22.66
C LEU A 78 10.21 8.03 -23.38
N ASP A 79 11.03 8.76 -22.62
CA ASP A 79 12.27 9.38 -23.09
C ASP A 79 13.45 8.41 -22.95
N LEU A 80 13.20 7.12 -23.21
CA LEU A 80 14.27 6.17 -23.48
C LEU A 80 14.69 6.41 -24.93
N PRO A 81 15.95 6.79 -25.23
CA PRO A 81 16.40 6.83 -26.62
C PRO A 81 16.16 5.45 -27.24
N GLU A 82 15.54 5.42 -28.42
CA GLU A 82 15.33 4.17 -29.14
C GLU A 82 16.65 3.39 -29.24
N PRO A 83 16.65 2.06 -29.05
CA PRO A 83 17.85 1.27 -29.22
C PRO A 83 18.42 1.53 -30.61
N ILE A 84 19.64 2.07 -30.68
CA ILE A 84 20.33 2.29 -31.95
C ILE A 84 20.59 0.90 -32.55
N GLU A 85 19.84 0.56 -33.60
CA GLU A 85 20.14 -0.60 -34.44
C GLU A 85 21.47 -0.32 -35.16
N LEU A 86 22.56 -0.83 -34.61
CA LEU A 86 23.85 -0.81 -35.28
C LEU A 86 23.73 -1.68 -36.54
N PRO A 87 24.03 -1.15 -37.75
CA PRO A 87 24.01 -1.97 -38.95
C PRO A 87 24.98 -3.14 -38.79
N PRO A 88 24.67 -4.32 -39.36
CA PRO A 88 25.56 -5.47 -39.26
C PRO A 88 26.90 -5.07 -39.86
N MET A 89 27.96 -5.10 -39.03
CA MET A 89 29.33 -4.99 -39.51
C MET A 89 29.55 -6.13 -40.50
N VAL A 90 29.55 -5.79 -41.79
CA VAL A 90 29.97 -6.70 -42.83
C VAL A 90 31.48 -6.87 -42.68
N THR A 91 31.90 -7.89 -41.94
CA THR A 91 33.28 -8.37 -41.96
C THR A 91 33.51 -9.06 -43.30
N THR A 92 33.78 -8.30 -44.35
CA THR A 92 34.47 -8.82 -45.54
C THR A 92 35.94 -9.04 -45.19
N HIS A 93 36.26 -10.21 -44.64
CA HIS A 93 37.59 -10.78 -44.80
C HIS A 93 37.51 -11.80 -45.92
N ASP A 94 37.68 -11.33 -47.15
CA ASP A 94 38.09 -12.19 -48.24
C ASP A 94 38.94 -11.40 -49.24
N GLN A 95 40.23 -11.29 -48.92
CA GLN A 95 41.30 -10.99 -49.87
C GLN A 95 42.60 -11.62 -49.37
N ALA A 96 43.01 -12.71 -49.99
CA ALA A 96 44.35 -12.87 -50.55
C ALA A 96 44.41 -14.14 -51.40
N ALA A 97 45.06 -13.98 -52.55
CA ALA A 97 45.21 -14.92 -53.66
C ALA A 97 46.21 -16.06 -53.38
#